data_AF-A0A9E1ZJU1-F1
#
_entry.id   AF-A0A9E1ZJU1-F1
#
_cell.length_a   1.000
_cell.length_b   1.000
_cell.length_c   1.000
_cell.angle_alpha   90.00
_cell.angle_beta   90.00
_cell.angle_gamma   90.00
#
_symmetry.space_group_name_H-M   'P 1'
#
loop_
_entity.id
_entity.type
_entity.pdbx_description
1 polymer ?
#
loop_
_entity_poly.entity_id
_entity_poly.type
_entity_poly.pdbx_seq_one_letter_code
_entity_poly.pdbx_strand_id
1 'polypeptide(L)'
;MKTGIVISILPYLLALMLFYSLAIHMHQSLGGWPERIGTDGFPQALLIHDKIQGFYISYLLLFTIFVVPAIILVCLLVSRWRHLVVYFVLHLVSLPVCYVLMQLAPEGYLYWWWD
;
A
#
# COMPACT_ATOMS: atom_id res chain seq x y z
N MET A 1 11.79 2.19 -21.19
CA MET A 1 12.33 1.66 -19.92
C MET A 1 11.91 2.49 -18.71
N LYS A 2 12.25 3.78 -18.61
CA LYS A 2 11.96 4.61 -17.41
C LYS A 2 10.46 4.68 -17.05
N THR A 3 9.59 4.89 -18.04
CA THR A 3 8.14 4.99 -17.81
C THR A 3 7.54 3.70 -17.24
N GLY A 4 7.95 2.52 -17.74
CA GLY A 4 7.47 1.24 -17.23
C GLY A 4 7.88 0.99 -15.77
N ILE A 5 9.10 1.39 -15.40
CA ILE A 5 9.57 1.33 -14.00
C ILE A 5 8.70 2.20 -13.10
N VAL A 6 8.44 3.45 -13.50
CA VAL A 6 7.59 4.37 -12.73
C VAL A 6 6.18 3.79 -12.56
N ILE A 7 5.58 3.27 -13.64
CA ILE A 7 4.26 2.64 -13.59
C ILE A 7 4.24 1.44 -12.65
N SER A 8 5.27 0.60 -12.66
CA SER A 8 5.37 -0.57 -11.77
C SER A 8 5.35 -0.21 -10.28
N ILE A 9 6.06 0.86 -9.90
CA ILE A 9 6.22 1.24 -8.50
C ILE A 9 5.15 2.22 -8.00
N LEU A 10 4.47 2.93 -8.91
CA LEU A 10 3.50 3.98 -8.60
C LEU A 10 2.42 3.54 -7.59
N PRO A 11 1.84 2.33 -7.67
CA PRO A 11 0.83 1.90 -6.70
C PRO A 11 1.36 1.87 -5.26
N TYR A 12 2.63 1.52 -5.07
CA TYR A 12 3.25 1.49 -3.74
C TYR A 12 3.62 2.88 -3.24
N LEU A 13 4.02 3.78 -4.13
CA LEU A 13 4.20 5.19 -3.78
C LEU A 13 2.88 5.82 -3.32
N LEU A 14 1.77 5.50 -4.01
CA LEU A 14 0.43 5.93 -3.61
C LEU A 14 0.00 5.28 -2.29
N ALA A 15 0.29 4.00 -2.06
CA ALA A 15 0.03 3.32 -0.78
C ALA A 15 0.78 4.00 0.38
N LEU A 16 2.07 4.29 0.21
CA LEU A 16 2.87 5.00 1.21
C LEU A 16 2.32 6.40 1.47
N MET A 17 1.98 7.14 0.42
CA MET A 17 1.39 8.46 0.55
C MET A 17 0.10 8.42 1.36
N LEU A 18 -0.82 7.48 1.05
CA LEU A 18 -2.09 7.31 1.77
C LEU A 18 -1.86 6.92 3.24
N PHE A 19 -0.94 5.99 3.49
CA PHE A 19 -0.59 5.53 4.83
C PHE A 19 -0.06 6.68 5.70
N TYR A 20 0.95 7.41 5.22
CA TYR A 20 1.52 8.53 5.96
C TYR A 20 0.58 9.72 6.05
N SER A 21 -0.25 9.99 5.03
CA SER A 21 -1.27 11.02 5.13
C SER A 21 -2.35 10.67 6.15
N LEU A 22 -2.71 9.40 6.30
CA LEU A 22 -3.64 8.95 7.33
C LEU A 22 -3.03 9.12 8.72
N ALA A 23 -1.76 8.75 8.92
CA ALA A 23 -1.06 8.99 10.18
C ALA A 23 -1.09 10.47 10.59
N ILE A 24 -0.79 11.38 9.65
CA ILE A 24 -0.85 12.83 9.90
C ILE A 24 -2.27 13.28 10.22
N HIS A 25 -3.25 12.86 9.40
CA HIS A 25 -4.65 13.24 9.58
C HIS A 25 -5.20 12.77 10.94
N MET A 26 -4.84 11.55 11.35
CA MET A 26 -5.18 10.98 12.64
C MET A 26 -4.58 11.80 13.79
N HIS A 27 -3.27 12.06 13.74
CA HIS A 27 -2.59 12.82 14.78
C HIS A 27 -3.19 14.22 14.96
N GLN A 28 -3.52 14.90 13.86
CA GLN A 28 -4.15 16.22 13.89
C GLN A 28 -5.60 16.16 14.39
N SER A 29 -6.36 15.13 14.03
CA SER A 29 -7.78 15.01 14.40
C SER A 29 -7.97 14.62 15.86
N LEU A 30 -7.07 13.82 16.42
CA LEU A 30 -7.17 13.29 17.78
C LEU A 30 -6.30 14.02 18.79
N GLY A 31 -5.39 14.90 18.34
CA GLY A 31 -4.40 15.56 19.19
C GLY A 31 -3.27 14.64 19.67
N GLY A 32 -3.09 13.49 19.02
CA GLY A 32 -2.16 12.43 19.39
C GLY A 32 -2.45 11.12 18.66
N TRP A 33 -1.91 10.01 19.15
CA TRP A 33 -2.22 8.66 18.65
C TRP A 33 -3.42 8.06 19.38
N PRO A 34 -4.20 7.16 18.74
CA PRO A 34 -5.34 6.52 19.38
C PRO A 34 -4.93 5.76 20.64
N GLU A 35 -5.61 6.01 21.75
CA GLU A 35 -5.41 5.24 23.00
C GLU A 35 -6.16 3.90 22.98
N ARG A 36 -7.06 3.72 22.01
CA ARG A 36 -7.92 2.55 21.87
C ARG A 36 -7.85 2.01 20.44
N ILE A 37 -7.97 0.70 20.39
CA ILE A 37 -8.19 -0.14 19.21
C ILE A 37 -9.54 0.17 18.56
N GLY A 38 -9.62 0.04 17.24
CA GLY A 38 -10.79 0.39 16.43
C GLY A 38 -10.95 1.87 16.10
N THR A 39 -12.16 2.25 15.66
CA THR A 39 -12.45 3.59 15.09
C THR A 39 -13.55 4.35 15.84
N ASP A 40 -13.88 3.90 17.05
CA ASP A 40 -14.91 4.52 17.87
C ASP A 40 -14.51 5.95 18.26
N GLY A 41 -15.42 6.90 18.00
CA GLY A 41 -15.18 8.32 18.26
C GLY A 41 -14.36 9.05 17.19
N PHE A 42 -13.95 8.37 16.11
CA PHE A 42 -13.26 9.05 15.02
C PHE A 42 -14.20 10.04 14.32
N PRO A 43 -13.73 11.26 14.01
CA PRO A 43 -14.46 12.18 13.16
C PRO A 43 -14.76 11.53 11.80
N GLN A 44 -15.91 11.87 11.21
CA GLN A 44 -16.36 11.25 9.95
C GLN A 44 -15.32 11.37 8.81
N ALA A 45 -14.61 12.49 8.71
CA ALA A 45 -13.56 12.68 7.71
C ALA A 45 -12.39 11.70 7.91
N LEU A 46 -11.99 11.45 9.16
CA LEU A 46 -10.93 10.50 9.50
C LEU A 46 -11.35 9.06 9.15
N LEU A 47 -12.59 8.68 9.47
CA LEU A 47 -13.18 7.39 9.10
C LEU A 47 -13.18 7.15 7.58
N ILE A 48 -13.47 8.18 6.79
CA ILE A 48 -13.46 8.07 5.33
C ILE A 48 -12.03 7.87 4.83
N HIS A 49 -11.06 8.62 5.37
CA HIS A 49 -9.65 8.48 4.99
C HIS A 49 -9.12 7.07 5.33
N ASP A 50 -9.42 6.59 6.54
CA ASP A 50 -9.12 5.22 6.98
C ASP A 50 -9.65 4.18 5.98
N LYS A 51 -10.96 4.22 5.66
CA LYS A 51 -11.56 3.30 4.69
C LYS A 51 -10.92 3.36 3.30
N ILE A 52 -10.61 4.56 2.80
CA ILE A 52 -9.94 4.72 1.50
C ILE A 52 -8.57 4.06 1.52
N GLN A 53 -7.75 4.33 2.54
CA GLN A 53 -6.44 3.72 2.70
C GLN A 53 -6.57 2.20 2.84
N GLY A 54 -7.48 1.73 3.69
CA GLY A 54 -7.71 0.31 3.98
C GLY A 54 -8.09 -0.47 2.72
N PHE A 55 -9.07 0.02 1.96
CA PHE A 55 -9.45 -0.58 0.68
C PHE A 55 -8.29 -0.56 -0.32
N TYR A 56 -7.61 0.57 -0.48
CA TYR A 56 -6.53 0.69 -1.45
C TYR A 56 -5.40 -0.31 -1.17
N ILE A 57 -4.89 -0.37 0.06
CA ILE A 57 -3.82 -1.28 0.45
C ILE A 57 -4.28 -2.73 0.35
N SER A 58 -5.50 -3.05 0.77
CA SER A 58 -6.05 -4.42 0.71
C SER A 58 -6.15 -4.92 -0.73
N TYR A 59 -6.75 -4.13 -1.63
CA TYR A 59 -6.85 -4.51 -3.04
C TYR A 59 -5.48 -4.59 -3.72
N LEU A 60 -4.56 -3.67 -3.39
CA LEU A 60 -3.19 -3.72 -3.92
C LEU A 60 -2.46 -5.00 -3.48
N LEU A 61 -2.59 -5.39 -2.20
CA LEU A 61 -2.00 -6.60 -1.66
C LEU A 61 -2.54 -7.86 -2.37
N LEU A 62 -3.87 -7.97 -2.46
CA LEU A 62 -4.52 -9.11 -3.13
C LEU A 62 -4.14 -9.19 -4.62
N PHE A 63 -4.18 -8.05 -5.31
CA PHE A 63 -3.76 -7.98 -6.71
C PHE A 63 -2.29 -8.42 -6.86
N THR A 64 -1.41 -7.93 -6.00
CA THR A 64 0.01 -8.26 -6.06
C THR A 64 0.27 -9.73 -5.77
N ILE A 65 -0.36 -10.32 -4.76
CA ILE A 65 -0.08 -11.70 -4.36
C ILE A 65 -0.70 -12.71 -5.34
N PHE A 66 -1.89 -12.45 -5.85
CA PHE A 66 -2.63 -13.43 -6.65
C PHE A 66 -2.58 -13.16 -8.15
N VAL A 67 -2.74 -11.89 -8.56
CA VAL A 67 -2.89 -11.53 -9.98
C VAL A 67 -1.54 -11.35 -10.65
N VAL A 68 -0.58 -10.68 -10.01
CA VAL A 68 0.72 -10.38 -10.62
C VAL A 68 1.54 -11.66 -10.93
N PRO A 69 1.64 -12.67 -10.05
CA PRO A 69 2.29 -13.94 -10.37
C PRO A 69 1.64 -14.65 -11.56
N ALA A 70 0.30 -14.64 -11.64
CA ALA A 70 -0.42 -15.21 -12.77
C ALA A 70 -0.07 -14.49 -14.09
N ILE A 71 -0.01 -13.15 -14.07
CA ILE A 71 0.42 -12.36 -15.22
C ILE A 71 1.86 -12.69 -15.63
N ILE A 72 2.78 -12.83 -14.66
CA ILE A 72 4.17 -13.22 -14.95
C ILE A 72 4.23 -14.57 -15.65
N LEU A 73 3.50 -15.58 -15.16
CA LEU A 73 3.44 -16.89 -15.80
C LEU A 73 2.95 -16.79 -17.25
N VAL A 74 1.88 -16.04 -17.50
CA VAL A 74 1.37 -15.79 -18.86
C VAL A 74 2.42 -15.09 -19.74
N CYS A 75 3.11 -14.07 -19.22
CA CYS A 75 4.17 -13.37 -19.96
C CYS A 75 5.37 -14.28 -20.29
N LEU A 76 5.66 -15.29 -19.47
CA LEU A 76 6.73 -16.25 -19.73
C LEU A 76 6.35 -17.26 -20.83
N LEU A 77 5.08 -17.68 -20.86
CA LEU A 77 4.53 -18.58 -21.89
C LEU A 77 4.49 -17.92 -23.27
N VAL A 78 4.18 -16.63 -23.35
CA VAL A 78 4.11 -15.88 -24.61
C VAL A 78 5.44 -15.19 -24.91
N SER A 79 6.22 -15.71 -25.87
CA SER A 79 7.59 -15.22 -26.14
C SER A 79 7.67 -13.69 -26.39
N ARG A 80 6.66 -13.12 -27.04
CA ARG A 80 6.58 -11.67 -27.33
C ARG A 80 6.44 -10.82 -26.07
N TRP A 81 5.92 -11.36 -24.97
CA TRP A 81 5.61 -10.63 -23.74
C TRP A 81 6.68 -10.79 -22.65
N ARG A 82 7.69 -11.64 -22.86
CA ARG A 82 8.75 -11.90 -21.86
C ARG A 82 9.46 -10.65 -21.38
N HIS A 83 9.61 -9.64 -22.25
CA HIS A 83 10.22 -8.37 -21.88
C HIS A 83 9.41 -7.56 -20.84
N LEU A 84 8.12 -7.87 -20.64
CA LEU A 84 7.27 -7.22 -19.64
C LEU A 84 7.48 -7.78 -18.23
N VAL A 85 8.01 -8.99 -18.11
CA VAL A 85 8.20 -9.69 -16.82
C VAL A 85 8.97 -8.84 -15.82
N VAL A 86 9.99 -8.11 -16.27
CA VAL A 86 10.80 -7.24 -15.40
C VAL A 86 9.96 -6.19 -14.65
N TYR A 87 8.92 -5.64 -15.30
CA TYR A 87 8.05 -4.63 -14.70
C TYR A 87 7.13 -5.23 -13.64
N PHE A 88 6.64 -6.46 -13.85
CA PHE A 88 5.82 -7.17 -12.88
C PHE A 88 6.64 -7.72 -11.71
N VAL A 89 7.87 -8.17 -11.95
CA VAL A 89 8.83 -8.53 -10.89
C VAL A 89 9.17 -7.32 -10.04
N LEU A 90 9.42 -6.16 -10.67
CA LEU A 90 9.66 -4.93 -9.93
C LEU A 90 8.46 -4.53 -9.07
N HIS A 91 7.24 -4.68 -9.61
CA HIS A 91 6.01 -4.48 -8.86
C HIS A 91 5.95 -5.42 -7.64
N LEU A 92 6.20 -6.73 -7.82
CA LEU A 92 6.24 -7.69 -6.70
C LEU A 92 7.26 -7.33 -5.61
N VAL A 93 8.48 -6.94 -6.00
CA VAL A 93 9.54 -6.58 -5.05
C VAL A 93 9.24 -5.25 -4.33
N SER A 94 8.41 -4.39 -4.93
CA SER A 94 8.01 -3.14 -4.29
C SER A 94 7.09 -3.35 -3.08
N LEU A 95 6.38 -4.48 -2.99
CA LEU A 95 5.54 -4.82 -1.85
C LEU A 95 6.34 -4.93 -0.53
N PRO A 96 7.37 -5.80 -0.40
CA PRO A 96 8.16 -5.86 0.83
C PRO A 96 8.92 -4.56 1.11
N VAL A 97 9.35 -3.83 0.08
CA VAL A 97 9.98 -2.51 0.27
C VAL A 97 8.98 -1.50 0.87
N CYS A 98 7.77 -1.43 0.32
CA CYS A 98 6.68 -0.61 0.85
C CYS A 98 6.38 -0.97 2.31
N TYR A 99 6.27 -2.27 2.60
CA TYR A 99 6.03 -2.76 3.95
C TYR A 99 7.11 -2.32 4.94
N VAL A 100 8.39 -2.46 4.60
CA VAL A 100 9.51 -2.01 5.43
C VAL A 100 9.47 -0.49 5.64
N LEU A 101 9.16 0.28 4.59
CA LEU A 101 9.02 1.73 4.70
C LEU A 101 7.84 2.16 5.59
N MET A 102 6.77 1.38 5.65
CA MET A 102 5.66 1.63 6.59
C MET A 102 6.08 1.44 8.05
N GLN A 103 7.02 0.53 8.35
CA GLN A 103 7.52 0.30 9.71
C GLN A 103 8.31 1.49 10.29
N LEU A 104 8.60 2.53 9.50
CA LEU A 104 9.22 3.76 9.97
C LEU A 104 8.21 4.75 10.58
N ALA A 105 6.91 4.42 10.55
CA ALA A 105 5.88 5.25 11.16
C ALA A 105 5.92 5.18 12.70
N PRO A 106 5.34 6.18 13.40
CA PRO A 106 5.30 6.20 14.86
C PRO A 106 4.63 4.97 15.46
N GLU A 107 5.17 4.45 16.56
CA GLU A 107 4.70 3.20 17.19
C GLU A 107 3.21 3.24 17.57
N GLY A 108 2.71 4.37 18.08
CA GLY A 108 1.30 4.53 18.43
C GLY A 108 0.36 4.42 17.23
N TYR A 109 0.79 4.88 16.06
CA TYR A 109 0.04 4.70 14.81
C TYR A 109 0.13 3.26 14.30
N LEU A 110 1.34 2.68 14.32
CA LEU A 110 1.54 1.30 13.88
C LEU A 110 0.74 0.31 14.73
N TYR A 111 0.71 0.49 16.04
CA TYR A 111 -0.07 -0.35 16.96
C TYR A 111 -1.56 -0.35 16.59
N TRP A 112 -2.12 0.83 16.29
CA TRP A 112 -3.50 0.97 15.84
C TRP A 112 -3.72 0.43 14.43
N TRP A 113 -2.77 0.61 13.50
CA TRP A 113 -2.94 0.18 12.11
C TRP A 113 -2.96 -1.34 11.94
N TRP A 114 -2.30 -2.06 12.85
CA TRP A 114 -2.25 -3.53 12.85
C TRP A 114 -3.46 -4.22 13.50
N ASP A 115 -4.35 -3.45 14.10
CA ASP A 115 -5.57 -3.91 14.73
C ASP A 115 -6.76 -3.96 13.76
#